data_AF-A0A2D5GID5-F1
#
_entry.id   AF-A0A2D5GID5-F1
#
_cell.length_a   1.000
_cell.length_b   1.000
_cell.length_c   1.000
_cell.angle_alpha   90.00
_cell.angle_beta   90.00
_cell.angle_gamma   90.00
#
_symmetry.space_group_name_H-M   'P 1'
#
loop_
_entity.id
_entity.type
_entity.pdbx_description
1 polymer ?
#
loop_
_entity_poly.entity_id
_entity_poly.type
_entity_poly.pdbx_seq_one_letter_code
_entity_poly.pdbx_strand_id
1 'polypeptide(L)'
;MTEPDKKAVALKYDSHMNKAPQVVAKGNMALADEILRIADEHDVPIYEDKELVMALSQMELGDEIPEVLYFAVAEVIAFVYQLENRQSQERKKLSSEIASRKSVIKDRYS
;
A
#
# COMPACT_ATOMS: atom_id res chain seq x y z
N MET A 1 -12.41 0.51 19.88
CA MET A 1 -11.51 0.60 21.05
C MET A 1 -10.31 1.39 20.59
N THR A 2 -10.04 2.55 21.17
CA THR A 2 -8.89 3.40 20.80
C THR A 2 -7.63 2.79 21.40
N GLU A 3 -6.73 2.29 20.56
CA GLU A 3 -5.38 1.95 21.01
C GLU A 3 -4.63 3.26 21.31
N PRO A 4 -4.21 3.49 22.56
CA PRO A 4 -3.67 4.79 22.98
C PRO A 4 -2.39 5.20 22.24
N ASP A 5 -1.69 4.24 21.65
CA ASP A 5 -0.45 4.46 20.89
C ASP A 5 -0.61 4.31 19.37
N LYS A 6 -1.86 4.30 18.86
CA LYS A 6 -2.10 4.15 17.42
C LYS A 6 -1.49 5.34 16.66
N LYS A 7 -0.63 5.01 15.70
CA LYS A 7 0.02 5.96 14.80
C LYS A 7 -0.09 5.46 13.37
N ALA A 8 -0.12 6.41 12.43
CA ALA A 8 -0.05 6.11 11.01
C ALA A 8 0.88 7.13 10.33
N VAL A 9 1.64 6.66 9.34
CA VAL A 9 2.48 7.48 8.49
C VAL A 9 2.24 7.06 7.05
N ALA A 10 2.01 8.04 6.17
CA ALA A 10 1.90 7.82 4.74
C ALA A 10 3.21 8.22 4.05
N LEU A 11 3.71 7.33 3.18
CA LEU A 11 4.90 7.55 2.39
C LEU A 11 4.53 7.76 0.93
N LYS A 12 5.25 8.67 0.26
CA LYS A 12 5.18 8.84 -1.20
C LYS A 12 6.55 8.56 -1.79
N TYR A 13 6.60 7.72 -2.81
CA TYR A 13 7.81 7.48 -3.58
C TYR A 13 7.56 7.76 -5.06
N ASP A 14 8.37 8.66 -5.61
CA ASP A 14 8.46 8.90 -7.04
C ASP A 14 9.89 8.59 -7.47
N SER A 15 10.08 7.42 -8.10
CA SER A 15 11.41 6.96 -8.53
C SER A 15 12.04 7.80 -9.63
N HIS A 16 11.29 8.70 -10.27
CA HIS A 16 11.80 9.59 -11.31
C HIS A 16 12.25 10.94 -10.75
N MET A 17 11.63 11.38 -9.65
CA MET A 17 11.87 12.71 -9.08
C MET A 17 12.69 12.69 -7.78
N ASN A 18 12.56 11.66 -6.96
CA ASN A 18 13.12 11.62 -5.62
C ASN A 18 14.19 10.53 -5.48
N LYS A 19 15.18 10.77 -4.62
CA LYS A 19 16.20 9.78 -4.28
C LYS A 19 15.69 8.78 -3.23
N ALA A 20 14.73 9.19 -2.42
CA ALA A 20 14.13 8.37 -1.38
C ALA A 20 12.63 8.70 -1.20
N PRO A 21 11.84 7.77 -0.65
CA PRO A 21 10.46 8.03 -0.22
C PRO A 21 10.37 9.21 0.76
N GLN A 22 9.27 9.95 0.71
CA GLN A 22 8.99 11.10 1.56
C GLN A 22 7.79 10.86 2.47
N VAL A 23 7.84 11.43 3.68
CA VAL A 23 6.69 11.44 4.60
C VAL A 23 5.68 12.50 4.14
N VAL A 24 4.49 12.08 3.72
CA VAL A 24 3.45 13.00 3.19
C VAL A 24 2.26 13.19 4.13
N ALA A 25 2.05 12.26 5.07
CA ALA A 25 1.11 12.43 6.17
C ALA A 25 1.60 11.68 7.41
N LYS A 26 1.27 12.18 8.60
CA LYS A 26 1.52 11.51 9.88
C LYS A 26 0.41 11.89 10.86
N GLY A 27 0.03 10.95 11.72
CA GLY A 27 -1.03 11.18 12.70
C GLY A 27 -1.02 10.19 13.85
N ASN A 28 -1.67 10.58 14.94
CA ASN A 28 -1.88 9.78 16.14
C ASN A 28 -3.38 9.69 16.46
N MET A 29 -3.78 8.61 17.14
CA MET A 29 -5.16 8.38 17.58
C MET A 29 -6.18 8.63 16.44
N ALA A 30 -7.12 9.56 16.62
CA ALA A 30 -8.15 9.87 15.63
C ALA A 30 -7.58 10.28 14.25
N LEU A 31 -6.44 10.97 14.21
CA LEU A 31 -5.83 11.33 12.93
C LEU A 31 -5.18 10.11 12.25
N ALA A 32 -4.65 9.16 13.03
CA ALA A 32 -4.17 7.90 12.48
C ALA A 32 -5.32 7.07 11.89
N ASP A 33 -6.45 7.02 12.58
CA ASP A 33 -7.67 6.38 12.07
C ASP A 33 -8.13 7.00 10.75
N GLU A 34 -8.11 8.32 10.67
CA GLU A 34 -8.50 9.05 9.46
C GLU A 34 -7.55 8.80 8.28
N ILE A 35 -6.23 8.76 8.52
CA ILE A 35 -5.25 8.40 7.49
C ILE A 35 -5.52 7.00 6.94
N LEU A 36 -5.75 6.03 7.84
CA LEU A 36 -6.02 4.64 7.43
C LEU A 36 -7.35 4.50 6.69
N ARG A 37 -8.38 5.24 7.11
CA ARG A 37 -9.68 5.29 6.42
C ARG A 37 -9.51 5.82 4.99
N ILE A 38 -8.79 6.93 4.82
CA ILE A 38 -8.54 7.51 3.49
C ILE A 38 -7.71 6.55 2.63
N ALA A 39 -6.72 5.87 3.22
CA ALA A 39 -5.90 4.88 2.52
C ALA A 39 -6.77 3.73 1.98
N ASP A 40 -7.66 3.18 2.81
CA ASP A 40 -8.61 2.13 2.41
C ASP A 40 -9.55 2.60 1.28
N GLU A 41 -10.10 3.82 1.38
CA GLU A 41 -10.98 4.39 0.36
C GLU A 41 -10.32 4.61 -1.02
N HIS A 42 -8.99 4.73 -1.04
CA HIS A 42 -8.22 4.98 -2.26
C HIS A 42 -7.34 3.79 -2.66
N ASP A 43 -7.60 2.60 -2.11
CA ASP A 43 -6.83 1.38 -2.37
C ASP A 43 -5.31 1.54 -2.13
N VAL A 44 -4.92 2.41 -1.19
CA VAL A 44 -3.53 2.58 -0.78
C VAL A 44 -3.15 1.44 0.16
N PRO A 45 -2.13 0.62 -0.17
CA PRO A 45 -1.76 -0.51 0.68
C PRO A 45 -1.34 -0.09 2.09
N ILE A 46 -1.82 -0.82 3.09
CA ILE A 46 -1.49 -0.61 4.50
C ILE A 46 -0.49 -1.69 4.92
N TYR A 47 0.62 -1.24 5.54
CA TYR A 47 1.65 -2.10 6.12
C TYR A 47 1.77 -1.79 7.61
N GLU A 48 1.66 -2.82 8.45
CA GLU A 48 1.69 -2.67 9.90
C GLU A 48 3.07 -3.04 10.46
N ASP A 49 3.78 -2.03 10.98
CA ASP A 49 5.05 -2.21 11.67
C ASP A 49 5.20 -1.13 12.75
N LYS A 50 5.18 -1.57 14.00
CA LYS A 50 5.23 -0.67 15.16
C LYS A 50 6.54 0.10 15.24
N GLU A 51 7.68 -0.55 14.99
CA GLU A 51 9.00 0.07 15.13
C GLU A 51 9.22 1.10 14.01
N LEU A 52 8.90 0.72 12.77
CA LEU A 52 9.03 1.60 11.62
C LEU A 52 8.10 2.81 11.74
N VAL A 53 6.84 2.61 12.14
CA VAL A 53 5.89 3.73 12.34
C VAL A 53 6.37 4.65 13.46
N MET A 54 6.93 4.11 14.55
CA MET A 54 7.48 4.97 15.60
C MET A 54 8.65 5.81 15.09
N ALA A 55 9.58 5.22 14.34
CA ALA A 55 10.72 5.93 13.75
C ALA A 55 10.26 7.02 12.76
N LEU A 56 9.41 6.67 11.80
CA LEU A 56 8.89 7.59 10.80
C LEU A 56 8.01 8.69 11.40
N SER A 57 7.30 8.42 12.51
CA SER A 57 6.47 9.44 13.18
C SER A 57 7.26 10.61 13.77
N GLN A 58 8.57 10.45 13.97
CA GLN A 58 9.45 11.52 14.45
C GLN A 58 9.92 12.46 13.34
N MET A 59 9.77 12.06 12.07
CA MET A 59 10.20 12.84 10.90
C MET A 59 9.20 13.95 10.58
N GLU A 60 9.63 15.02 9.91
CA GLU A 60 8.74 16.09 9.47
C GLU A 60 8.05 15.78 8.14
N LEU A 61 6.93 16.46 7.91
CA LEU A 61 6.23 16.34 6.62
C LEU A 61 7.12 16.91 5.51
N GLY A 62 7.29 16.13 4.44
CA GLY A 62 8.16 16.44 3.31
C GLY A 62 9.59 15.90 3.45
N ASP A 63 9.98 15.40 4.62
CA ASP A 63 11.29 14.79 4.80
C ASP A 63 11.43 13.54 3.94
N GLU A 64 12.56 13.42 3.24
CA GLU A 64 13.01 12.16 2.68
C GLU A 64 13.45 11.22 3.82
N ILE A 65 13.08 9.93 3.72
CA ILE A 65 13.52 8.93 4.69
C ILE A 65 15.06 8.92 4.79
N PRO A 66 15.66 8.78 5.98
CA PRO A 66 17.11 8.67 6.10
C PRO A 66 17.61 7.29 5.66
N GLU A 67 18.88 7.21 5.24
CA GLU A 67 19.51 5.96 4.74
C GLU A 67 19.37 4.78 5.70
N VAL A 68 19.43 5.05 7.01
CA VAL A 68 19.28 4.01 8.06
C VAL A 68 17.91 3.30 8.01
N LEU A 69 16.88 3.95 7.44
CA LEU A 69 15.55 3.38 7.28
C LEU A 69 15.30 2.81 5.87
N TYR A 70 16.26 2.90 4.94
CA TYR A 70 16.05 2.45 3.56
C TYR A 70 15.70 0.98 3.47
N PHE A 71 16.35 0.12 4.26
CA PHE A 71 16.07 -1.31 4.22
C PHE A 71 14.63 -1.62 4.64
N ALA A 72 14.19 -1.05 5.76
CA ALA A 72 12.83 -1.23 6.26
C ALA A 72 11.79 -0.70 5.26
N VAL A 73 12.02 0.47 4.63
CA VAL A 73 11.09 1.00 3.65
C VAL A 73 11.13 0.23 2.32
N ALA A 74 12.29 -0.31 1.92
CA ALA A 74 12.38 -1.19 0.76
C ALA A 74 11.56 -2.47 0.95
N GLU A 75 11.49 -3.00 2.17
CA GLU A 75 10.61 -4.13 2.51
C GLU A 75 9.13 -3.77 2.32
N VAL A 76 8.70 -2.58 2.77
CA VAL A 76 7.34 -2.07 2.53
C VAL A 76 7.05 -1.98 1.03
N ILE A 77 7.96 -1.41 0.24
CA ILE A 77 7.80 -1.28 -1.21
C ILE A 77 7.74 -2.67 -1.88
N ALA A 78 8.58 -3.61 -1.46
CA ALA A 78 8.55 -4.98 -1.96
C ALA A 78 7.23 -5.68 -1.64
N PHE A 79 6.67 -5.46 -0.45
CA PHE A 79 5.34 -5.95 -0.07
C PHE A 79 4.25 -5.38 -1.00
N VAL A 80 4.27 -4.07 -1.26
CA VAL A 80 3.33 -3.42 -2.20
C VAL A 80 3.41 -4.06 -3.59
N TYR A 81 4.61 -4.23 -4.15
CA TYR A 81 4.78 -4.89 -5.45
C TYR A 81 4.27 -6.34 -5.46
N GLN A 82 4.46 -7.10 -4.38
CA GLN A 82 3.93 -8.46 -4.28
C GLN A 82 2.40 -8.50 -4.27
N LEU A 83 1.76 -7.56 -3.58
CA LEU A 83 0.29 -7.43 -3.57
C LEU A 83 -0.24 -7.10 -4.97
N GLU A 84 0.33 -6.10 -5.65
CA GLU A 84 -0.07 -5.71 -7.00
C GLU A 84 0.08 -6.85 -8.01
N ASN A 85 1.21 -7.57 -7.92
CA ASN A 85 1.46 -8.74 -8.76
C ASN A 85 0.41 -9.83 -8.53
N ARG A 86 0.08 -10.14 -7.27
CA ARG A 86 -0.95 -11.13 -6.94
C ARG A 86 -2.31 -10.74 -7.53
N GLN A 87 -2.74 -9.51 -7.31
CA GLN A 87 -4.01 -9.02 -7.86
C GLN A 87 -4.03 -9.07 -9.39
N SER A 88 -2.91 -8.74 -10.05
CA SER A 88 -2.78 -8.83 -11.51
C SER A 88 -2.97 -10.26 -12.02
N GLN A 89 -2.40 -11.25 -11.34
CA GLN A 89 -2.55 -12.66 -11.72
C GLN A 89 -3.98 -13.17 -11.49
N GLU A 90 -4.63 -12.78 -10.39
CA GLU A 90 -6.03 -13.14 -10.10
C GLU A 90 -6.98 -12.58 -11.17
N ARG A 91 -6.80 -11.31 -11.56
CA ARG A 91 -7.58 -10.69 -12.65
C ARG A 91 -7.40 -11.44 -13.97
N LYS A 92 -6.18 -11.86 -14.32
CA LYS A 92 -5.90 -12.65 -15.54
C LYS A 92 -6.61 -14.01 -15.52
N LYS A 93 -6.54 -14.73 -14.39
CA LYS A 93 -7.24 -16.02 -14.23
C LYS A 93 -8.74 -15.87 -14.40
N LEU A 94 -9.35 -14.89 -13.72
CA LEU A 94 -10.78 -14.63 -13.83
C LEU A 94 -11.21 -14.29 -15.26
N SER A 95 -10.43 -13.46 -15.95
CA SER A 95 -10.68 -13.12 -17.36
C SER A 95 -10.60 -14.33 -18.28
N SER A 96 -9.60 -15.22 -18.08
CA SER A 96 -9.50 -16.46 -18.87
C SER A 96 -10.68 -17.40 -18.64
N GLU A 97 -11.15 -17.52 -17.40
CA GLU A 97 -12.26 -18.41 -17.06
C GLU A 97 -13.59 -17.90 -17.62
N ILE A 98 -13.83 -16.59 -17.57
CA ILE A 98 -15.01 -15.97 -18.21
C ILE A 98 -14.98 -16.19 -19.73
N ALA A 99 -13.82 -16.04 -20.38
CA ALA A 99 -13.67 -16.26 -21.81
C ALA A 99 -13.97 -17.72 -22.21
N SER A 100 -13.43 -18.69 -21.47
CA SER A 100 -13.72 -20.11 -21.68
C SER A 100 -15.20 -20.44 -21.50
N ARG A 101 -15.86 -19.90 -20.47
CA ARG A 101 -17.31 -20.12 -20.26
C ARG A 101 -18.16 -19.52 -21.37
N LYS A 102 -17.79 -18.35 -21.92
CA LYS A 102 -18.51 -17.73 -23.05
C LYS A 102 -18.40 -18.52 -24.34
N SER A 103 -17.26 -19.15 -24.65
CA SER A 103 -17.13 -19.98 -25.86
C SER A 103 -18.02 -21.23 -25.78
N VAL A 104 -18.03 -21.91 -24.63
CA VAL A 104 -18.86 -23.10 -24.39
C VAL A 104 -20.36 -22.82 -24.52
N ILE A 105 -20.80 -21.60 -24.21
CA ILE A 105 -22.20 -21.19 -24.40
C ILE A 105 -22.48 -20.90 -25.87
N LYS A 106 -21.58 -20.22 -26.58
CA LYS A 106 -21.74 -19.90 -28.01
C LYS A 106 -21.80 -21.16 -28.88
N ASP A 107 -21.01 -22.18 -28.57
CA ASP A 107 -20.99 -23.46 -29.30
C ASP A 107 -22.26 -24.29 -29.06
N ARG A 108 -23.03 -24.03 -27.99
CA ARG A 108 -24.27 -24.75 -27.67
C ARG A 108 -25.53 -24.19 -28.33
N TYR A 109 -25.46 -23.01 -28.94
CA TYR A 109 -26.58 -22.35 -29.62
C TYR A 109 -26.31 -22.12 -31.11
N SER A 110 -25.25 -22.72 -31.65
CA SER A 110 -24.95 -22.78 -33.08
C SER A 110 -25.16 -24.18 -33.62
#